data_AF-A0AAD4PTV3-F1
#
_entry.id   AF-A0AAD4PTV3-F1
#
_cell.length_a   1.000
_cell.length_b   1.000
_cell.length_c   1.000
_cell.angle_alpha   90.00
_cell.angle_beta   90.00
_cell.angle_gamma   90.00
#
_symmetry.space_group_name_H-M   'P 1'
#
loop_
_entity.id
_entity.type
_entity.pdbx_description
1 polymer ?
#
loop_
_entity_poly.entity_id
_entity_poly.type
_entity_poly.pdbx_seq_one_letter_code
_entity_poly.pdbx_strand_id
1 'polypeptide(L)'
;MVQLFIKLLSKPWVNITDYREAQDNLTQRTKEFDRSRYFSDISNGVMPLHHIALSSTDERFPVNKRLIQGTMPPQFVNDVLVPQIYSATETLIEFWKVVLANGHSFETRDDVIEALLDAISVFTFGLSRLDGATAALLNVL
;
A
#
# COMPACT_ATOMS: atom_id res chain seq x y z
N MET A 1 19.75 -15.03 12.78
CA MET A 1 19.08 -15.88 11.76
C MET A 1 18.26 -16.94 12.47
N VAL A 2 16.98 -17.10 12.12
CA VAL A 2 16.08 -18.12 12.69
C VAL A 2 15.41 -18.89 11.56
N GLN A 3 15.29 -20.22 11.71
CA GLN A 3 14.56 -21.07 10.75
C GLN A 3 13.13 -21.33 11.22
N LEU A 4 12.17 -21.14 10.32
CA LEU A 4 10.74 -21.32 10.56
C LEU A 4 10.18 -22.39 9.61
N PHE A 5 9.50 -23.39 10.16
CA PHE A 5 8.88 -24.46 9.39
C PHE A 5 7.39 -24.16 9.16
N ILE A 6 7.09 -23.21 8.28
CA ILE A 6 5.72 -22.72 8.07
C ILE A 6 4.88 -23.69 7.23
N LYS A 7 5.47 -24.31 6.21
CA LYS A 7 4.78 -25.28 5.35
C LYS A 7 5.33 -26.67 5.60
N LEU A 8 4.46 -27.56 6.07
CA LEU A 8 4.76 -28.96 6.34
C LEU A 8 5.35 -29.63 5.09
N LEU A 9 6.42 -30.42 5.26
CA LEU A 9 7.13 -31.12 4.17
C LEU A 9 7.77 -30.19 3.10
N SER A 10 8.07 -28.95 3.45
CA SER A 10 8.77 -28.01 2.56
C SER A 10 10.04 -27.46 3.21
N LYS A 11 10.84 -26.73 2.42
CA LYS A 11 12.06 -26.09 2.93
C LYS A 11 11.71 -25.06 4.01
N PRO A 12 12.47 -25.00 5.13
CA PRO A 12 12.25 -23.99 6.15
C PRO A 12 12.49 -22.59 5.58
N TRP A 13 11.73 -21.62 6.07
CA TRP A 13 11.99 -20.22 5.82
C TRP A 13 13.13 -19.76 6.71
N VAL A 14 14.07 -19.03 6.14
CA VAL A 14 15.21 -18.46 6.87
C VAL A 14 14.93 -16.99 7.09
N ASN A 15 14.74 -16.59 8.35
CA ASN A 15 14.54 -15.19 8.71
C ASN A 15 15.89 -14.53 9.02
N ILE A 16 16.18 -13.47 8.28
CA ILE A 16 17.38 -12.66 8.39
C ILE A 16 17.03 -11.43 9.22
N THR A 17 17.63 -11.33 10.41
CA THR A 17 17.38 -10.26 11.37
C THR A 17 18.42 -9.14 11.28
N ASP A 18 19.55 -9.40 10.64
CA ASP A 18 20.58 -8.39 10.43
C ASP A 18 20.21 -7.47 9.27
N TYR A 19 20.21 -6.17 9.53
CA TYR A 19 19.82 -5.15 8.55
C TYR A 19 20.75 -5.13 7.33
N ARG A 20 22.07 -5.24 7.54
CA ARG A 20 23.04 -5.13 6.45
C ARG A 20 22.93 -6.33 5.52
N GLU A 21 22.79 -7.52 6.09
CA GLU A 21 22.56 -8.75 5.34
C GLU A 21 21.24 -8.70 4.57
N ALA A 22 20.16 -8.23 5.21
CA ALA A 22 18.86 -8.08 4.54
C ALA A 22 18.94 -7.08 3.37
N GLN A 23 19.58 -5.92 3.58
CA GLN A 23 19.74 -4.91 2.54
C GLN A 23 20.58 -5.43 1.36
N ASP A 24 21.70 -6.10 1.63
CA ASP A 24 22.56 -6.68 0.61
C ASP A 24 21.80 -7.71 -0.25
N ASN A 25 21.04 -8.59 0.40
CA ASN A 25 20.21 -9.58 -0.29
C ASN A 25 19.14 -8.94 -1.19
N LEU A 26 18.46 -7.90 -0.70
CA LEU A 26 17.36 -7.25 -1.43
C LEU A 26 17.81 -6.36 -2.59
N THR A 27 19.03 -5.83 -2.54
CA THR A 27 19.48 -4.79 -3.49
C THR A 27 20.61 -5.24 -4.40
N GLN A 28 21.55 -6.05 -3.90
CA GLN A 28 22.78 -6.41 -4.62
C GLN A 28 22.74 -7.85 -5.14
N ARG A 29 22.09 -8.77 -4.40
CA ARG A 29 22.06 -10.20 -4.71
C ARG A 29 20.75 -10.66 -5.36
N THR A 30 20.12 -9.80 -6.15
CA THR A 30 18.85 -10.07 -6.85
C THR A 30 18.92 -11.22 -7.87
N LYS A 31 20.13 -11.66 -8.26
CA LYS A 31 20.33 -12.87 -9.08
C LYS A 31 20.33 -14.17 -8.27
N GLU A 32 20.66 -14.10 -6.98
CA GLU A 32 20.68 -15.23 -6.06
C GLU A 32 19.34 -15.37 -5.33
N PHE A 33 18.74 -14.24 -4.97
CA PHE A 33 17.44 -14.15 -4.33
C PHE A 33 16.44 -13.49 -5.27
N ASP A 34 15.58 -14.31 -5.85
CA ASP A 34 14.41 -13.83 -6.57
C ASP A 34 13.20 -13.69 -5.61
N ARG A 35 12.10 -13.13 -6.14
CA ARG A 35 10.83 -13.01 -5.43
C ARG A 35 10.30 -14.37 -4.95
N SER A 36 9.57 -14.31 -3.84
CA SER A 36 8.93 -15.48 -3.26
C SER A 36 7.89 -16.08 -4.21
N ARG A 37 8.11 -17.34 -4.62
CA ARG A 37 7.10 -18.13 -5.35
C ARG A 37 5.80 -18.26 -4.55
N TYR A 38 5.89 -18.40 -3.22
CA TYR A 38 4.72 -18.46 -2.35
C TYR A 38 3.86 -17.19 -2.46
N PHE A 39 4.50 -16.01 -2.46
CA PHE A 39 3.78 -14.74 -2.61
C PHE A 39 3.24 -14.55 -4.04
N SER A 40 4.00 -15.03 -5.03
CA SER A 40 3.59 -15.09 -6.43
C SER A 40 2.29 -15.91 -6.58
N ASP A 41 2.23 -17.10 -5.99
CA ASP A 41 1.08 -18.01 -6.06
C ASP A 41 -0.19 -17.36 -5.46
N ILE A 42 -0.05 -16.64 -4.33
CA ILE A 42 -1.15 -15.89 -3.72
C ILE A 42 -1.61 -14.75 -4.64
N SER A 43 -0.66 -13.97 -5.13
CA SER A 43 -0.95 -12.77 -5.94
C SER A 43 -1.58 -13.15 -7.29
N ASN A 44 -1.24 -14.31 -7.84
CA ASN A 44 -1.73 -14.80 -9.12
C ASN A 44 -3.26 -14.98 -9.13
N GLY A 45 -3.88 -15.23 -7.98
CA GLY A 45 -5.34 -15.35 -7.88
C GLY A 45 -6.10 -14.03 -8.06
N VAL A 46 -5.47 -12.90 -7.74
CA VAL A 46 -6.12 -11.57 -7.76
C VAL A 46 -5.60 -10.71 -8.92
N MET A 47 -4.29 -10.76 -9.17
CA MET A 47 -3.61 -9.89 -10.14
C MET A 47 -2.56 -10.67 -10.96
N PRO A 48 -2.98 -11.63 -11.80
CA PRO A 48 -2.07 -12.56 -12.50
C PRO A 48 -1.09 -11.90 -13.47
N LEU A 49 -1.44 -10.72 -13.98
CA LEU A 49 -0.59 -9.95 -14.90
C LEU A 49 0.22 -8.87 -14.18
N HIS A 50 0.00 -8.63 -12.89
CA HIS A 50 0.74 -7.60 -12.17
C HIS A 50 2.16 -8.08 -11.90
N HIS A 51 3.13 -7.17 -11.98
CA HIS A 51 4.57 -7.51 -11.83
C HIS A 51 4.91 -8.17 -10.48
N ILE A 52 4.05 -8.04 -9.48
CA ILE A 52 4.19 -8.67 -8.16
C ILE A 52 3.94 -10.19 -8.19
N ALA A 53 3.15 -10.65 -9.15
CA ALA A 53 2.82 -12.06 -9.37
C ALA A 53 3.80 -12.72 -10.37
N LEU A 54 4.81 -11.99 -10.86
CA LEU A 54 5.77 -12.46 -11.84
C LEU A 54 7.16 -12.62 -11.21
N SER A 55 7.82 -13.74 -11.52
CA SER A 55 9.25 -13.94 -11.25
C SER A 55 10.08 -12.97 -12.08
N SER A 56 11.28 -12.63 -11.60
CA SER A 56 12.18 -11.74 -12.36
C SER A 56 12.67 -12.35 -13.67
N THR A 57 12.59 -13.68 -13.84
CA THR A 57 12.95 -14.37 -15.09
C THR A 57 11.83 -14.35 -16.13
N ASP A 58 10.62 -13.91 -15.78
CA ASP A 58 9.51 -13.78 -16.72
C ASP A 58 9.75 -12.60 -17.67
N GLU A 59 9.65 -12.80 -18.98
CA GLU A 59 9.89 -11.76 -19.99
C GLU A 59 8.94 -10.55 -19.86
N ARG A 60 7.75 -10.76 -19.28
CA ARG A 60 6.75 -9.70 -19.05
C ARG A 60 7.08 -8.85 -17.84
N PHE A 61 7.88 -9.36 -16.90
CA PHE A 61 8.20 -8.68 -15.65
C PHE A 61 8.78 -7.26 -15.86
N PRO A 62 9.84 -7.03 -16.67
CA PRO A 62 10.41 -5.70 -16.84
C PRO A 62 9.41 -4.69 -17.44
N VAL A 63 8.58 -5.15 -18.39
CA VAL A 63 7.55 -4.31 -19.03
C VAL A 63 6.48 -3.93 -18.01
N ASN A 64 5.94 -4.90 -17.28
CA ASN A 64 4.85 -4.65 -16.32
C ASN A 64 5.33 -3.82 -15.13
N LYS A 65 6.57 -4.02 -14.69
CA LYS A 65 7.20 -3.16 -13.66
C LYS A 65 7.29 -1.72 -14.15
N ARG A 66 7.70 -1.50 -15.40
CA ARG A 66 7.84 -0.15 -15.98
C ARG A 66 6.51 0.57 -16.08
N LEU A 67 5.42 -0.13 -16.38
CA LEU A 67 4.06 0.44 -16.38
C LEU A 67 3.72 1.04 -15.01
N ILE A 68 3.96 0.29 -13.92
CA ILE A 68 3.70 0.77 -12.56
C ILE A 68 4.64 1.91 -12.15
N GLN A 69 5.92 1.86 -12.55
CA GLN A 69 6.83 2.97 -12.28
C GLN A 69 6.36 4.29 -12.92
N GLY A 70 5.62 4.21 -14.03
CA GLY A 70 5.04 5.39 -14.69
C GLY A 70 3.82 5.98 -13.97
N THR A 71 3.21 5.29 -13.00
CA THR A 71 2.00 5.78 -12.33
C THR A 71 2.27 6.63 -11.09
N MET A 72 3.50 6.65 -10.58
CA MET A 72 3.88 7.46 -9.40
C MET A 72 5.16 8.29 -9.61
N PRO A 73 5.28 9.08 -10.69
CA PRO A 73 6.40 10.00 -10.83
C PRO A 73 6.34 11.08 -9.74
N PRO A 74 7.48 11.69 -9.34
CA PRO A 74 7.50 12.74 -8.32
C PRO A 74 6.57 13.91 -8.62
N GLN A 75 6.40 14.28 -9.90
CA GLN A 75 5.47 15.32 -10.31
C GLN A 75 4.02 14.94 -10.01
N PHE A 76 3.59 13.71 -10.35
CA PHE A 76 2.24 13.24 -9.99
C PHE A 76 2.02 13.25 -8.47
N VAL A 77 3.03 12.83 -7.71
CA VAL A 77 2.95 12.86 -6.24
C VAL A 77 2.73 14.29 -5.73
N ASN A 78 3.53 15.25 -6.19
CA ASN A 78 3.42 16.63 -5.71
C ASN A 78 2.18 17.36 -6.22
N ASP A 79 1.83 17.17 -7.50
CA ASP A 79 0.82 18.00 -8.17
C ASP A 79 -0.59 17.41 -8.06
N VAL A 80 -0.70 16.09 -7.91
CA VAL A 80 -1.99 15.38 -7.85
C VAL A 80 -2.22 14.76 -6.48
N LEU A 81 -1.33 13.88 -6.01
CA LEU A 81 -1.53 13.10 -4.78
C LEU A 81 -1.57 13.97 -3.53
N VAL A 82 -0.57 14.83 -3.35
CA VAL A 82 -0.41 15.67 -2.13
C VAL A 82 -1.63 16.56 -1.88
N PRO A 83 -2.18 17.31 -2.88
CA PRO A 83 -3.40 18.08 -2.67
C PRO A 83 -4.61 17.25 -2.24
N GLN A 84 -4.76 16.02 -2.74
CA GLN A 84 -5.85 15.14 -2.33
C GLN A 84 -5.71 14.70 -0.88
N ILE A 85 -4.51 14.26 -0.48
CA ILE A 85 -4.23 13.85 0.91
C ILE A 85 -4.39 15.03 1.87
N TYR A 86 -3.84 16.20 1.53
CA TYR A 86 -3.94 17.40 2.35
C TYR A 86 -5.40 17.76 2.63
N SER A 87 -6.21 17.77 1.59
CA SER A 87 -7.61 18.19 1.71
C SER A 87 -8.49 17.12 2.36
N ALA A 88 -8.20 15.82 2.18
CA ALA A 88 -8.83 14.75 2.98
C ALA A 88 -8.47 14.88 4.47
N THR A 89 -7.22 15.25 4.77
CA THR A 89 -6.75 15.47 6.15
C THR A 89 -7.41 16.68 6.79
N GLU A 90 -7.58 17.80 6.07
CA GLU A 90 -8.35 18.95 6.58
C GLU A 90 -9.79 18.58 6.91
N THR A 91 -10.45 17.81 6.04
CA THR A 91 -11.82 17.32 6.24
C THR A 91 -11.90 16.47 7.52
N LEU A 92 -10.94 15.57 7.70
CA LEU A 92 -10.83 14.73 8.90
C LEU A 92 -10.62 15.55 10.18
N ILE A 93 -9.78 16.57 10.14
CA ILE A 93 -9.53 17.46 11.28
C ILE A 93 -10.80 18.23 11.66
N GLU A 94 -11.56 18.74 10.69
CA GLU A 94 -12.83 19.43 10.96
C GLU A 94 -13.85 18.49 11.58
N PHE A 95 -13.97 17.26 11.07
CA PHE A 95 -14.81 16.23 11.68
C PHE A 95 -14.42 15.97 13.15
N TRP A 96 -13.14 15.79 13.42
CA TRP A 96 -12.65 15.57 14.78
C TRP A 96 -12.87 16.74 15.72
N LYS A 97 -12.82 18.00 15.23
CA LYS A 97 -13.16 19.16 16.07
C LYS A 97 -14.61 19.11 16.55
N VAL A 98 -15.54 18.67 15.70
CA VAL A 98 -16.95 18.50 16.08
C VAL A 98 -17.10 17.39 17.13
N VAL A 99 -16.43 16.26 16.93
CA VAL A 99 -16.47 15.15 17.90
C VAL A 99 -15.82 15.55 19.23
N LEU A 100 -14.66 16.22 19.19
CA LEU A 100 -13.93 16.70 20.38
C LEU A 100 -14.67 17.80 21.14
N ALA A 101 -15.54 18.58 20.48
CA ALA A 101 -16.37 19.57 21.15
C ALA A 101 -17.27 18.93 22.23
N ASN A 102 -17.54 17.63 22.14
CA ASN A 102 -18.28 16.88 23.16
C ASN A 102 -17.41 16.48 24.38
N GLY A 103 -16.11 16.78 24.40
CA GLY A 103 -15.23 16.59 25.56
C GLY A 103 -14.86 15.14 25.91
N HIS A 104 -15.14 14.19 25.03
CA HIS A 104 -14.87 12.76 25.24
C HIS A 104 -13.74 12.25 24.34
N SER A 105 -12.98 11.26 24.81
CA SER A 105 -12.08 10.49 23.97
C SER A 105 -12.86 9.66 22.95
N PHE A 106 -12.34 9.53 21.73
CA PHE A 106 -12.95 8.73 20.67
C PHE A 106 -11.86 7.96 19.90
N GLU A 107 -12.27 6.96 19.12
CA GLU A 107 -11.41 6.13 18.28
C GLU A 107 -11.13 6.87 16.96
N THR A 108 -9.87 6.89 16.49
CA THR A 108 -9.46 7.64 15.29
C THR A 108 -8.88 6.79 14.16
N ARG A 109 -8.56 5.51 14.42
CA ARG A 109 -7.90 4.62 13.46
C ARG A 109 -8.73 4.46 12.21
N ASP A 110 -10.03 4.17 12.37
CA ASP A 110 -10.88 3.88 11.23
C ASP A 110 -11.10 5.16 10.41
N ASP A 111 -11.28 6.31 11.06
CA ASP A 111 -11.41 7.60 10.37
C ASP A 111 -10.16 7.93 9.52
N VAL A 112 -8.95 7.63 10.01
CA VAL A 112 -7.70 7.82 9.27
C VAL A 112 -7.63 6.88 8.06
N ILE A 113 -8.06 5.62 8.21
CA ILE A 113 -8.06 4.64 7.12
C ILE A 113 -9.05 5.08 6.03
N GLU A 114 -10.26 5.50 6.42
CA GLU A 114 -11.29 5.96 5.50
C GLU A 114 -10.88 7.25 4.78
N ALA A 115 -10.27 8.22 5.48
CA ALA A 115 -9.74 9.44 4.86
C ALA A 115 -8.65 9.15 3.82
N LEU A 116 -7.78 8.18 4.11
CA LEU A 116 -6.76 7.75 3.16
C LEU A 116 -7.39 7.02 1.97
N LEU A 117 -8.39 6.18 2.19
CA LEU A 117 -9.11 5.46 1.14
C LEU A 117 -9.84 6.43 0.20
N ASP A 118 -10.47 7.47 0.73
CA ASP A 118 -11.10 8.53 -0.04
C ASP A 118 -10.07 9.26 -0.91
N ALA A 119 -8.92 9.65 -0.34
CA ALA A 119 -7.84 10.26 -1.10
C ALA A 119 -7.37 9.34 -2.25
N ILE A 120 -7.13 8.05 -1.96
CA ILE A 120 -6.75 7.02 -2.95
C ILE A 120 -7.78 6.89 -4.05
N SER A 121 -9.05 6.85 -3.68
CA SER A 121 -10.17 6.72 -4.60
C SER A 121 -10.24 7.90 -5.58
N VAL A 122 -10.03 9.12 -5.10
CA VAL A 122 -10.02 10.31 -5.93
C VAL A 122 -8.83 10.31 -6.89
N PHE A 123 -7.58 10.14 -6.41
CA PHE A 123 -6.42 10.26 -7.31
C PHE A 123 -6.23 9.04 -8.22
N THR A 124 -6.70 7.86 -7.82
CA THR A 124 -6.52 6.61 -8.60
C THR A 124 -7.63 6.44 -9.63
N PHE A 125 -8.88 6.73 -9.25
CA PHE A 125 -10.06 6.43 -10.07
C PHE A 125 -10.82 7.67 -10.53
N GLY A 126 -10.43 8.87 -10.10
CA GLY A 126 -11.12 10.11 -10.44
C GLY A 126 -12.51 10.21 -9.81
N LEU A 127 -12.76 9.48 -8.72
CA LEU A 127 -14.05 9.50 -8.03
C LEU A 127 -14.29 10.86 -7.37
N SER A 128 -15.56 11.19 -7.19
CA SER A 128 -15.95 12.38 -6.44
C SER A 128 -15.67 12.16 -4.97
N ARG A 129 -15.09 13.16 -4.31
CA ARG A 129 -14.89 13.12 -2.86
C ARG A 129 -16.20 13.13 -2.07
N LEU A 130 -17.26 13.68 -2.65
CA LEU A 130 -18.58 13.73 -2.01
C LEU A 130 -19.19 12.33 -1.83
N ASP A 131 -18.70 11.35 -2.60
CA ASP A 131 -19.10 9.95 -2.48
C ASP A 131 -18.24 9.17 -1.47
N GLY A 132 -17.27 9.85 -0.84
CA GLY A 132 -16.33 9.26 0.11
C GLY A 132 -16.89 9.10 1.52
N ALA A 133 -16.30 8.17 2.27
CA ALA A 133 -16.73 7.83 3.63
C ALA A 133 -16.62 9.03 4.59
N THR A 134 -15.56 9.83 4.48
CA THR A 134 -15.36 11.02 5.32
C THR A 134 -16.35 12.14 5.03
N ALA A 135 -16.74 12.33 3.76
CA ALA A 135 -17.76 13.29 3.38
C ALA A 135 -19.15 12.85 3.89
N ALA A 136 -19.44 11.55 3.85
CA ALA A 136 -20.67 11.00 4.42
C ALA A 136 -20.76 11.23 5.94
N LEU A 137 -19.65 11.09 6.67
CA LEU A 137 -19.59 11.32 8.12
C LEU A 137 -19.90 12.77 8.51
N LEU A 138 -19.46 13.75 7.71
CA LEU A 138 -19.79 15.16 7.95
C LEU A 138 -21.27 15.50 7.73
N ASN A 139 -21.97 14.78 6.83
CA ASN A 139 -23.39 15.03 6.55
C ASN A 139 -24.34 14.46 7.62
N VAL A 140 -23.81 13.67 8.57
CA VAL A 140 -24.60 13.02 9.63
C VAL A 140 -24.49 13.79 10.96
N LEU A 141 -23.54 14.73 11.09
CA LEU A 141 -23.38 15.62 12.24
C LEU A 141 -24.17 16.92 12.07
#